data_AF-A0A7H9HNZ1-F1
#
_entry.id   AF-A0A7H9HNZ1-F1
#
_cell.length_a   1.000
_cell.length_b   1.000
_cell.length_c   1.000
_cell.angle_alpha   90.00
_cell.angle_beta   90.00
_cell.angle_gamma   90.00
#
_symmetry.space_group_name_H-M   'P 1'
#
loop_
_entity.id
_entity.type
_entity.pdbx_description
1 polymer ?
#
loop_
_entity_poly.entity_id
_entity_poly.type
_entity_poly.pdbx_seq_one_letter_code
_entity_poly.pdbx_strand_id
1 'polypeptide(L)'
;MALKDSFQTHIVGSLLEIKKWGIFEWGCVMVRLFILGIYIIAESVISAIIWCLKFSLENPITGVVVRLNQVLWGCVPVVGRYGIKILPRFIYEIKLKWIPRLNKLSQLVQLCFQVHLVEMTLKDKKNVQIFLTAESDSLELYDDEGQLVTTLLLANHRSINDYMLINYLIQNCSKYPADERKMRNIVRKFWQDDVLLIPRLNFITWGKIVNFPELSLLKNILMLDENAFVVPTKIKDHLTDTGNQVLAIFPEVNIMTTELSIIQRKLCQDYPFMAKFYNVLYPRFKSFISTIRCFAHIKHFKLNDNGQILTNIRIIFNNGVNKFISKAAQHSQCTVDKQKAQASMIVGVPPMNDYEDIPEIEDDNGNEPPIPVKINQHFYDLTIVYYKPKYTKSGHDHINGQLGVHEGYQLEQINPSVFEMLQPDRDLSRYDEKYKRSRPPIIIMIHIKKHQLAPLLPAKGRSLEKWLESKWYEKDKMIDSIEDGIRVR
;
A
#
# COMPACT_ATOMS: atom_id res chain seq x y z
N MET A 1 -19.83 -15.59 0.97
CA MET A 1 -19.05 -16.72 0.41
C MET A 1 -17.67 -16.23 -0.04
N ALA A 2 -17.59 -15.23 -0.91
CA ALA A 2 -16.33 -14.65 -1.42
C ALA A 2 -15.26 -14.24 -0.36
N LEU A 3 -15.65 -13.64 0.77
CA LEU A 3 -14.69 -13.23 1.81
C LEU A 3 -14.01 -14.41 2.52
N LYS A 4 -14.73 -15.51 2.73
CA LYS A 4 -14.17 -16.70 3.38
C LYS A 4 -13.15 -17.36 2.46
N ASP A 5 -13.47 -17.45 1.18
CA ASP A 5 -12.60 -18.05 0.18
C ASP A 5 -11.34 -17.18 -0.06
N SER A 6 -11.50 -15.85 -0.10
CA SER A 6 -10.38 -14.89 -0.16
C SER A 6 -9.48 -14.94 1.08
N PHE A 7 -10.06 -15.01 2.28
CA PHE A 7 -9.30 -15.20 3.52
C PHE A 7 -8.53 -16.53 3.49
N GLN A 8 -9.20 -17.60 3.04
CA GLN A 8 -8.59 -18.91 2.94
C GLN A 8 -7.42 -18.91 1.95
N THR A 9 -7.54 -18.29 0.78
CA THR A 9 -6.48 -18.28 -0.24
C THR A 9 -5.31 -17.40 0.15
N HIS A 10 -5.54 -16.16 0.61
CA HIS A 10 -4.46 -15.20 0.82
C HIS A 10 -3.82 -15.24 2.21
N ILE A 11 -4.56 -15.66 3.24
CA ILE A 11 -4.04 -15.69 4.61
C ILE A 11 -3.61 -17.10 5.00
N VAL A 12 -4.48 -18.09 4.79
CA VAL A 12 -4.22 -19.46 5.26
C VAL A 12 -3.43 -20.27 4.23
N GLY A 13 -3.72 -20.09 2.94
CA GLY A 13 -3.11 -20.83 1.83
C GLY A 13 -3.92 -22.07 1.42
N SER A 14 -3.36 -22.87 0.51
CA SER A 14 -4.06 -24.04 -0.01
C SER A 14 -4.21 -25.12 1.08
N LEU A 15 -5.42 -25.68 1.22
CA LEU A 15 -5.69 -26.76 2.20
C LEU A 15 -4.78 -27.98 2.02
N LEU A 16 -4.30 -28.21 0.81
CA LEU A 16 -3.37 -29.29 0.47
C LEU A 16 -1.96 -29.03 1.01
N GLU A 17 -1.52 -27.78 1.05
CA GLU A 17 -0.23 -27.41 1.62
C GLU A 17 -0.30 -27.42 3.14
N ILE A 18 -1.39 -26.91 3.71
CA ILE A 18 -1.64 -26.87 5.16
C ILE A 18 -1.68 -28.29 5.76
N LYS A 19 -2.29 -29.26 5.07
CA LYS A 19 -2.32 -30.67 5.53
C LYS A 19 -0.93 -31.29 5.61
N LYS A 20 0.07 -30.74 4.91
CA LYS A 20 1.47 -31.21 4.99
C LYS A 20 2.20 -30.67 6.21
N TRP A 21 1.60 -29.78 7.00
CA TRP A 21 2.27 -29.08 8.09
C TRP A 21 2.33 -29.91 9.36
N GLY A 22 3.48 -29.89 10.03
CA GLY A 22 3.63 -30.51 11.34
C GLY A 22 2.99 -29.66 12.44
N ILE A 23 2.59 -30.30 13.54
CA ILE A 23 2.01 -29.64 14.73
C ILE A 23 2.93 -28.53 15.27
N PHE A 24 4.25 -28.77 15.25
CA PHE A 24 5.24 -27.77 15.66
C PHE A 24 5.26 -26.52 14.78
N GLU A 25 5.06 -26.69 13.47
CA GLU A 25 5.06 -25.58 12.51
C GLU A 25 3.84 -24.69 12.73
N TRP A 26 2.69 -25.33 12.93
CA TRP A 26 1.47 -24.67 13.36
C TRP A 26 1.65 -23.91 14.67
N GLY A 27 2.26 -24.54 15.68
CA GLY A 27 2.57 -23.87 16.94
C GLY A 27 3.43 -22.62 16.75
N CYS A 28 4.48 -22.70 15.94
CA CYS A 28 5.35 -21.55 15.66
C CYS A 28 4.63 -20.42 14.92
N VAL A 29 3.86 -20.74 13.88
CA VAL A 29 3.07 -19.75 13.13
C VAL A 29 2.05 -19.09 14.04
N MET A 30 1.36 -19.85 14.90
CA MET A 30 0.41 -19.32 15.87
C MET A 30 1.05 -18.38 16.89
N VAL A 31 2.24 -18.72 17.41
CA VAL A 31 2.99 -17.82 18.30
C VAL A 31 3.37 -16.53 17.58
N ARG A 32 3.83 -16.60 16.33
CA ARG A 32 4.17 -15.41 15.52
C ARG A 32 2.94 -14.53 15.26
N LEU A 33 1.80 -15.14 14.91
CA LEU A 33 0.53 -14.43 14.76
C LEU A 33 0.07 -13.80 16.07
N PHE A 34 0.26 -14.47 17.20
CA PHE A 34 -0.06 -13.93 18.52
C PHE A 34 0.80 -12.71 18.85
N ILE A 35 2.11 -12.75 18.56
CA ILE A 35 3.01 -11.60 18.71
C ILE A 35 2.51 -10.42 17.85
N LEU A 36 2.18 -10.65 16.58
CA LEU A 36 1.63 -9.61 15.70
C LEU A 36 0.30 -9.06 16.22
N GLY A 37 -0.57 -9.93 16.73
CA GLY A 37 -1.85 -9.56 17.34
C GLY A 37 -1.69 -8.68 18.58
N ILE A 38 -0.69 -8.94 19.43
CA ILE A 38 -0.38 -8.12 20.60
C ILE A 38 -0.05 -6.67 20.17
N TYR A 39 0.71 -6.48 19.10
CA TYR A 39 1.02 -5.13 18.59
C TYR A 39 -0.24 -4.38 18.14
N ILE A 40 -1.15 -5.05 17.43
CA ILE A 40 -2.43 -4.45 16.99
C ILE A 40 -3.29 -4.07 18.20
N ILE A 41 -3.39 -4.95 19.20
CA ILE A 41 -4.14 -4.66 20.43
C ILE A 41 -3.50 -3.50 21.19
N ALA A 42 -2.17 -3.49 21.34
CA ALA A 42 -1.44 -2.43 22.04
C ALA A 42 -1.63 -1.07 21.36
N GLU A 43 -1.49 -1.01 20.03
CA GLU A 43 -1.73 0.20 19.24
C GLU A 43 -3.18 0.66 19.40
N SER A 44 -4.15 -0.24 19.29
CA SER A 44 -5.58 0.09 19.42
C SER A 44 -5.91 0.63 20.82
N VAL A 45 -5.31 0.07 21.87
CA VAL A 45 -5.48 0.56 23.25
C VAL A 45 -4.86 1.95 23.42
N ILE A 46 -3.64 2.18 22.92
CA ILE A 46 -2.98 3.49 22.99
C ILE A 46 -3.79 4.54 22.22
N SER A 47 -4.23 4.22 21.00
CA SER A 47 -5.03 5.10 20.16
C SER A 47 -6.40 5.41 20.80
N ALA A 48 -7.04 4.43 21.46
CA ALA A 48 -8.26 4.66 22.24
C ALA A 48 -8.03 5.58 23.44
N ILE A 49 -6.90 5.44 24.15
CA ILE A 49 -6.53 6.34 25.26
C ILE A 49 -6.30 7.76 24.75
N ILE A 50 -5.55 7.92 23.64
CA ILE A 50 -5.31 9.24 23.03
C ILE A 50 -6.63 9.89 22.62
N TRP A 51 -7.51 9.12 21.97
CA TRP A 51 -8.83 9.60 21.57
C TRP A 51 -9.67 10.01 22.78
N CYS A 52 -9.70 9.20 23.83
CA CYS A 52 -10.41 9.51 25.08
C CYS A 52 -9.86 10.79 25.74
N LEU A 53 -8.54 10.97 25.77
CA LEU A 53 -7.91 12.18 26.30
C LEU A 53 -8.26 13.41 25.46
N LYS A 54 -8.14 13.34 24.13
CA LYS A 54 -8.50 14.46 23.23
C LYS A 54 -9.98 14.81 23.36
N PHE A 55 -10.85 13.80 23.30
CA PHE A 55 -12.29 13.97 23.48
C PHE A 55 -12.61 14.61 24.83
N SER A 56 -11.97 14.16 25.91
CA SER A 56 -12.13 14.79 27.22
C SER A 56 -11.75 16.27 27.16
N LEU A 57 -10.58 16.62 26.62
CA LEU A 57 -10.07 18.00 26.59
C LEU A 57 -10.86 18.95 25.67
N GLU A 58 -11.40 18.45 24.56
CA GLU A 58 -12.13 19.25 23.57
C GLU A 58 -13.61 19.43 23.94
N ASN A 59 -14.14 18.63 24.86
CA ASN A 59 -15.54 18.72 25.26
C ASN A 59 -15.83 20.01 26.04
N PRO A 60 -16.93 20.73 25.74
CA PRO A 60 -17.32 21.97 26.43
C PRO A 60 -17.61 21.75 27.92
N ILE A 61 -17.91 20.51 28.31
CA ILE A 61 -18.10 20.07 29.70
C ILE A 61 -16.83 20.32 30.52
N THR A 62 -15.63 20.18 29.95
CA THR A 62 -14.40 20.48 30.71
C THR A 62 -14.31 21.95 31.10
N GLY A 63 -14.75 22.86 30.24
CA GLY A 63 -14.86 24.28 30.59
C GLY A 63 -15.87 24.54 31.72
N VAL A 64 -16.94 23.75 31.80
CA VAL A 64 -17.89 23.80 32.91
C VAL A 64 -17.28 23.22 34.18
N VAL A 65 -16.60 22.08 34.11
CA VAL A 65 -15.92 21.43 35.25
C VAL A 65 -14.81 22.31 35.80
N VAL A 66 -14.03 22.97 34.95
CA VAL A 66 -13.00 23.93 35.38
C VAL A 66 -13.62 25.12 36.11
N ARG A 67 -14.75 25.66 35.62
CA ARG A 67 -15.49 26.73 36.33
C ARG A 67 -16.07 26.27 37.66
N LEU A 68 -16.68 25.09 37.71
CA LEU A 68 -17.18 24.50 38.96
C LEU A 68 -16.06 24.27 39.96
N ASN A 69 -14.91 23.76 39.52
CA ASN A 69 -13.73 23.58 40.36
C ASN A 69 -13.21 24.93 40.90
N GLN A 70 -13.25 25.99 40.10
CA GLN A 70 -12.89 27.34 40.56
C GLN A 70 -13.84 27.86 41.64
N VAL A 71 -15.15 27.64 41.49
CA VAL A 71 -16.16 28.06 42.49
C VAL A 71 -16.03 27.25 43.78
N LEU A 72 -15.94 25.91 43.68
CA LEU A 72 -15.81 25.01 44.83
C LEU A 72 -14.56 25.32 45.68
N TRP A 73 -13.40 25.45 45.04
CA TRP A 73 -12.17 25.77 45.75
C TRP A 73 -12.07 27.25 46.13
N GLY A 74 -12.82 28.15 45.49
CA GLY A 74 -12.95 29.55 45.90
C GLY A 74 -13.59 29.72 47.28
N CYS A 75 -14.45 28.78 47.69
CA CYS A 75 -15.13 28.78 48.99
C CYS A 75 -14.27 28.29 50.16
N VAL A 76 -13.11 27.68 49.91
CA VAL A 76 -12.24 27.11 50.97
C VAL A 76 -11.05 28.05 51.25
N PRO A 77 -10.98 28.72 52.40
CA PRO A 77 -9.85 29.57 52.73
C PRO A 77 -8.54 28.76 52.86
N VAL A 78 -7.41 29.36 52.48
CA VAL A 78 -6.04 28.82 52.50
C VAL A 78 -5.77 27.69 51.49
N VAL A 79 -6.48 26.56 51.53
CA VAL A 79 -6.24 25.39 50.65
C VAL A 79 -6.82 25.61 49.24
N GLY A 80 -7.88 26.43 49.13
CA GLY A 80 -8.56 26.74 47.88
C GLY A 80 -7.67 27.32 46.78
N ARG A 81 -6.70 28.17 47.14
CA ARG A 81 -5.76 28.78 46.18
C ARG A 81 -4.90 27.75 45.45
N TYR A 82 -4.62 26.61 46.09
CA TYR A 82 -3.91 25.49 45.46
C TYR A 82 -4.87 24.65 44.61
N GLY A 83 -6.05 24.31 45.14
CA GLY A 83 -7.08 23.52 44.44
C GLY A 83 -7.54 24.12 43.10
N ILE A 84 -7.65 25.45 43.03
CA ILE A 84 -7.99 26.18 41.79
C ILE A 84 -6.95 25.92 40.68
N LYS A 85 -5.67 25.79 41.04
CA LYS A 85 -4.56 25.66 40.08
C LYS A 85 -4.30 24.22 39.66
N ILE A 86 -4.73 23.21 40.43
CA ILE A 86 -4.42 21.80 40.16
C ILE A 86 -5.06 21.33 38.85
N LEU A 87 -6.36 21.55 38.67
CA LEU A 87 -7.07 21.03 37.50
C LEU A 87 -6.62 21.68 36.17
N PRO A 88 -6.46 23.01 36.05
CA PRO A 88 -5.91 23.62 34.83
C PRO A 88 -4.46 23.20 34.54
N ARG A 89 -3.63 23.04 35.58
CA ARG A 89 -2.26 22.50 35.41
C ARG A 89 -2.29 21.07 34.90
N PHE A 90 -3.18 20.23 35.43
CA PHE A 90 -3.32 18.84 34.99
C PHE A 90 -3.76 18.76 33.52
N ILE A 91 -4.74 19.57 33.10
CA ILE A 91 -5.19 19.69 31.70
C ILE A 91 -4.03 20.13 30.80
N TYR A 92 -3.26 21.13 31.23
CA TYR A 92 -2.08 21.63 30.50
C TYR A 92 -0.99 20.55 30.36
N GLU A 93 -0.68 19.83 31.45
CA GLU A 93 0.27 18.71 31.45
C GLU A 93 -0.20 17.56 30.55
N ILE A 94 -1.50 17.24 30.54
CA ILE A 94 -2.02 16.23 29.62
C ILE A 94 -1.78 16.66 28.17
N LYS A 95 -2.13 17.91 27.84
CA LYS A 95 -2.03 18.43 26.47
C LYS A 95 -0.59 18.50 25.96
N LEU A 96 0.34 18.98 26.77
CA LEU A 96 1.73 19.22 26.35
C LEU A 96 2.66 18.03 26.55
N LYS A 97 2.38 17.15 27.51
CA LYS A 97 3.31 16.09 27.90
C LYS A 97 2.75 14.70 27.65
N TRP A 98 1.50 14.43 28.06
CA TRP A 98 0.94 13.08 27.91
C TRP A 98 0.56 12.76 26.48
N ILE A 99 -0.18 13.63 25.80
CA ILE A 99 -0.59 13.37 24.41
C ILE A 99 0.64 13.18 23.50
N PRO A 100 1.67 14.05 23.53
CA PRO A 100 2.85 13.84 22.70
C PRO A 100 3.63 12.57 23.06
N ARG A 101 3.74 12.22 24.34
CA ARG A 101 4.40 10.97 24.76
C ARG A 101 3.64 9.72 24.32
N LEU A 102 2.30 9.74 24.39
CA LEU A 102 1.46 8.65 23.89
C LEU A 102 1.54 8.53 22.37
N ASN A 103 1.59 9.65 21.64
CA ASN A 103 1.84 9.64 20.20
C ASN A 103 3.21 9.04 19.86
N LYS A 104 4.27 9.42 20.59
CA LYS A 104 5.61 8.81 20.44
C LYS A 104 5.59 7.31 20.75
N LEU A 105 4.88 6.89 21.80
CA LEU A 105 4.72 5.48 22.13
C LEU A 105 3.99 4.72 21.01
N SER A 106 2.92 5.30 20.44
CA SER A 106 2.21 4.71 19.30
C SER A 106 3.14 4.54 18.09
N GLN A 107 3.91 5.57 17.74
CA GLN A 107 4.91 5.49 16.65
C GLN A 107 5.96 4.41 16.92
N LEU A 108 6.42 4.28 18.17
CA LEU A 108 7.37 3.23 18.54
C LEU A 108 6.77 1.83 18.38
N VAL A 109 5.53 1.63 18.79
CA VAL A 109 4.80 0.36 18.63
C VAL A 109 4.66 0.02 17.14
N GLN A 110 4.32 0.99 16.30
CA GLN A 110 4.24 0.82 14.84
C GLN A 110 5.59 0.44 14.22
N LEU A 111 6.67 1.12 14.60
CA LEU A 111 8.03 0.80 14.13
C LEU A 111 8.46 -0.60 14.57
N CYS A 112 8.23 -0.97 15.84
CA CYS A 112 8.52 -2.30 16.36
C CYS A 112 7.75 -3.38 15.60
N PHE A 113 6.48 -3.13 15.30
CA PHE A 113 5.67 -4.03 14.48
C PHE A 113 6.26 -4.20 13.08
N GLN A 114 6.61 -3.11 12.40
CA GLN A 114 7.19 -3.15 11.05
C GLN A 114 8.49 -3.95 10.99
N VAL A 115 9.37 -3.79 11.98
CA VAL A 115 10.63 -4.52 12.06
C VAL A 115 10.37 -6.00 12.32
N HIS A 116 9.59 -6.33 13.36
CA HIS A 116 9.26 -7.72 13.66
C HIS A 116 8.51 -8.41 12.53
N LEU A 117 7.63 -7.72 11.82
CA LEU A 117 6.91 -8.26 10.67
C LEU A 117 7.90 -8.71 9.59
N VAL A 118 8.87 -7.86 9.25
CA VAL A 118 9.91 -8.17 8.25
C VAL A 118 10.84 -9.30 8.74
N GLU A 119 11.25 -9.26 10.00
CA GLU A 119 12.10 -10.31 10.60
C GLU A 119 11.41 -11.67 10.63
N MET A 120 10.11 -11.71 10.92
CA MET A 120 9.36 -12.97 10.98
C MET A 120 8.96 -13.52 9.62
N THR A 121 9.05 -12.75 8.53
CA THR A 121 8.52 -13.12 7.21
C THR A 121 9.59 -13.27 6.14
N LEU A 122 10.56 -12.35 6.07
CA LEU A 122 11.48 -12.24 4.94
C LEU A 122 12.96 -12.28 5.35
N LYS A 123 13.34 -11.71 6.49
CA LYS A 123 14.75 -11.59 6.89
C LYS A 123 15.30 -12.94 7.35
N ASP A 124 16.53 -13.25 6.93
CA ASP A 124 17.31 -14.42 7.35
C ASP A 124 16.61 -15.78 7.13
N LYS A 125 15.74 -15.84 6.13
CA LYS A 125 15.01 -17.06 5.76
C LYS A 125 15.57 -17.79 4.55
N LYS A 126 15.56 -19.12 4.61
CA LYS A 126 15.92 -20.05 3.55
C LYS A 126 14.71 -20.48 2.74
N ASN A 127 13.50 -20.41 3.33
CA ASN A 127 12.25 -20.73 2.64
C ASN A 127 11.82 -19.64 1.63
N VAL A 128 12.35 -18.43 1.74
CA VAL A 128 12.09 -17.31 0.83
C VAL A 128 13.40 -16.81 0.24
N GLN A 129 13.49 -16.73 -1.08
CA GLN A 129 14.65 -16.20 -1.79
C GLN A 129 14.23 -14.99 -2.60
N ILE A 130 14.85 -13.84 -2.34
CA ILE A 130 14.54 -12.58 -3.00
C ILE A 130 15.63 -12.31 -4.04
N PHE A 131 15.24 -12.15 -5.29
CA PHE A 131 16.14 -11.82 -6.40
C PHE A 131 15.75 -10.46 -6.99
N LEU A 132 16.74 -9.59 -7.05
CA LEU A 132 16.68 -8.38 -7.85
C LEU A 132 17.12 -8.72 -9.27
N THR A 133 16.31 -8.36 -10.25
CA THR A 133 16.66 -8.54 -11.67
C THR A 133 17.89 -7.70 -12.04
N ALA A 134 18.71 -8.18 -12.98
CA ALA A 134 19.98 -7.53 -13.33
C ALA A 134 19.82 -6.09 -13.86
N GLU A 135 18.68 -5.80 -14.48
CA GLU A 135 18.33 -4.46 -15.01
C GLU A 135 17.63 -3.56 -13.96
N SER A 136 17.64 -3.94 -12.68
CA SER A 136 16.98 -3.14 -11.63
C SER A 136 17.81 -1.92 -11.23
N ASP A 137 17.12 -0.78 -11.11
CA ASP A 137 17.70 0.46 -10.61
C ASP A 137 17.84 0.43 -9.08
N SER A 138 18.81 1.19 -8.55
CA SER A 138 18.97 1.38 -7.10
C SER A 138 17.92 2.31 -6.51
N LEU A 139 17.37 1.94 -5.35
CA LEU A 139 16.40 2.74 -4.62
C LEU A 139 17.08 3.85 -3.80
N GLU A 140 17.14 5.06 -4.35
CA GLU A 140 17.67 6.24 -3.64
C GLU A 140 16.55 6.94 -2.87
N LEU A 141 16.53 6.73 -1.55
CA LEU A 141 15.57 7.35 -0.62
C LEU A 141 16.12 8.57 0.11
N TYR A 142 17.44 8.75 0.08
CA TYR A 142 18.14 9.82 0.77
C TYR A 142 18.71 10.80 -0.25
N ASP A 143 18.72 12.06 0.12
CA ASP A 143 19.40 13.12 -0.61
C ASP A 143 20.93 13.02 -0.47
N ASP A 144 21.67 13.81 -1.24
CA ASP A 144 23.13 13.91 -1.14
C ASP A 144 23.59 14.33 0.27
N GLU A 145 22.76 15.10 0.98
CA GLU A 145 22.98 15.52 2.39
C GLU A 145 22.62 14.40 3.40
N GLY A 146 22.07 13.29 2.94
CA GLY A 146 21.69 12.14 3.74
C GLY A 146 20.40 12.32 4.54
N GLN A 147 19.57 13.30 4.19
CA GLN A 147 18.21 13.46 4.72
C GLN A 147 17.21 12.64 3.89
N LEU A 148 16.17 12.12 4.55
CA LEU A 148 15.10 11.39 3.87
C LEU A 148 14.31 12.36 2.97
N VAL A 149 14.10 11.98 1.70
CA VAL A 149 13.26 12.72 0.76
C VAL A 149 11.93 12.01 0.55
N THR A 150 10.88 12.78 0.34
CA THR A 150 9.55 12.24 0.04
C THR A 150 9.59 11.54 -1.30
N THR A 151 9.40 10.23 -1.28
CA THR A 151 9.56 9.36 -2.45
C THR A 151 8.29 8.57 -2.68
N LEU A 152 7.83 8.54 -3.94
CA LEU A 152 6.68 7.75 -4.36
C LEU A 152 7.14 6.40 -4.90
N LEU A 153 6.49 5.33 -4.46
CA LEU A 153 6.63 3.97 -4.96
C LEU A 153 5.32 3.55 -5.60
N LEU A 154 5.38 3.11 -6.85
CA LEU A 154 4.29 2.43 -7.54
C LEU A 154 4.59 0.95 -7.54
N ALA A 155 3.62 0.11 -7.22
CA ALA A 155 3.78 -1.34 -7.28
C ALA A 155 2.54 -1.99 -7.89
N ASN A 156 2.74 -3.11 -8.60
CA ASN A 156 1.63 -4.03 -8.87
C ASN A 156 1.22 -4.71 -7.56
N HIS A 157 -0.03 -5.19 -7.48
CA HIS A 157 -0.53 -5.85 -6.27
C HIS A 157 -0.91 -7.29 -6.54
N ARG A 158 -0.05 -8.19 -6.07
CA ARG A 158 -0.14 -9.61 -6.36
C ARG A 158 -0.30 -10.48 -5.12
N SER A 159 0.10 -9.98 -3.96
CA SER A 159 -0.16 -10.66 -2.70
C SER A 159 -0.27 -9.66 -1.56
N ILE A 160 -0.96 -10.04 -0.48
CA ILE A 160 -0.91 -9.33 0.80
C ILE A 160 0.54 -9.21 1.29
N ASN A 161 1.41 -10.14 0.88
CA ASN A 161 2.82 -10.11 1.24
C ASN A 161 3.60 -8.95 0.58
N ASP A 162 3.04 -8.26 -0.42
CA ASP A 162 3.68 -7.09 -1.05
C ASP A 162 3.90 -5.96 -0.04
N TYR A 163 2.97 -5.78 0.90
CA TYR A 163 3.11 -4.81 1.99
C TYR A 163 4.34 -5.12 2.86
N MET A 164 4.60 -6.41 3.11
CA MET A 164 5.78 -6.86 3.87
C MET A 164 7.06 -6.72 3.06
N LEU A 165 6.99 -7.02 1.76
CA LEU A 165 8.12 -6.96 0.85
C LEU A 165 8.62 -5.53 0.64
N ILE A 166 7.71 -4.59 0.40
CA ILE A 166 8.06 -3.17 0.23
C ILE A 166 8.68 -2.63 1.52
N ASN A 167 8.14 -3.02 2.68
CA ASN A 167 8.72 -2.67 3.97
C ASN A 167 10.14 -3.24 4.14
N TYR A 168 10.37 -4.49 3.73
CA TYR A 168 11.72 -5.10 3.71
C TYR A 168 12.69 -4.33 2.80
N LEU A 169 12.27 -3.96 1.58
CA LEU A 169 13.09 -3.20 0.65
C LEU A 169 13.52 -1.85 1.25
N ILE A 170 12.58 -1.12 1.86
CA ILE A 170 12.86 0.18 2.46
C ILE A 170 13.78 0.06 3.69
N GLN A 171 13.57 -0.96 4.53
CA GLN A 171 14.45 -1.23 5.67
C GLN A 171 15.89 -1.58 5.23
N ASN A 172 16.04 -2.23 4.07
CA ASN A 172 17.35 -2.53 3.50
C ASN A 172 18.04 -1.32 2.87
N CYS A 173 17.27 -0.34 2.39
CA CYS A 173 17.81 0.89 1.83
C CYS A 173 18.17 1.93 2.90
N SER A 174 17.97 1.64 4.19
CA SER A 174 18.29 2.57 5.27
C SER A 174 19.79 2.86 5.38
N LYS A 175 20.13 4.11 5.74
CA LYS A 175 21.51 4.60 5.88
C LYS A 175 22.32 3.89 6.97
N TYR A 176 21.65 3.21 7.91
CA TYR A 176 22.27 2.66 9.12
C TYR A 176 22.69 1.18 8.93
N PRO A 177 23.85 0.77 9.48
CA PRO A 177 24.35 -0.59 9.34
C PRO A 177 23.43 -1.62 10.02
N ALA A 178 23.50 -2.88 9.58
CA ALA A 178 22.65 -3.98 10.04
C ALA A 178 22.62 -4.16 11.57
N ASP A 179 23.75 -3.91 12.25
CA ASP A 179 23.85 -4.04 13.71
C ASP A 179 23.10 -2.96 14.49
N GLU A 180 22.98 -1.76 13.92
CA GLU A 180 22.19 -0.67 14.51
C GLU A 180 20.68 -0.85 14.30
N ARG A 181 20.29 -1.73 13.36
CA ARG A 181 18.89 -2.09 13.09
C ARG A 181 18.33 -3.14 14.06
N LYS A 182 19.08 -3.55 15.07
CA LYS A 182 18.54 -4.41 16.14
C LYS A 182 17.49 -3.66 16.94
N MET A 183 16.39 -4.33 17.27
CA MET A 183 15.24 -3.76 17.98
C MET A 183 15.61 -2.92 19.21
N ARG A 184 16.54 -3.43 20.04
CA ARG A 184 16.98 -2.73 21.26
C ARG A 184 17.61 -1.36 20.96
N ASN A 185 18.36 -1.25 19.85
CA ASN A 185 19.02 -0.02 19.44
C ASN A 185 18.01 0.96 18.83
N ILE A 186 17.04 0.45 18.06
CA ILE A 186 15.92 1.24 17.52
C ILE A 186 15.13 1.88 18.65
N VAL A 187 14.69 1.09 19.63
CA VAL A 187 13.92 1.57 20.78
C VAL A 187 14.72 2.62 21.56
N ARG A 188 16.01 2.36 21.81
CA ARG A 188 16.86 3.27 22.57
C ARG A 188 17.08 4.60 21.84
N LYS A 189 17.51 4.58 20.58
CA LYS A 189 17.78 5.79 19.79
C LYS A 189 16.49 6.59 19.54
N PHE A 190 15.37 5.92 19.27
CA PHE A 190 14.09 6.60 19.08
C PHE A 190 13.62 7.30 20.37
N TRP A 191 13.75 6.66 21.52
CA TRP A 191 13.28 7.23 22.79
C TRP A 191 14.20 8.34 23.34
N GLN A 192 15.51 8.25 23.09
CA GLN A 192 16.51 9.20 23.61
C GLN A 192 16.75 10.38 22.67
N ASP A 193 16.89 10.10 21.37
CA ASP A 193 17.37 11.08 20.38
C ASP A 193 16.26 11.53 19.41
N ASP A 194 15.06 10.94 19.47
CA ASP A 194 13.94 11.16 18.54
C ASP A 194 14.30 10.87 17.07
N VAL A 195 15.38 10.11 16.84
CA VAL A 195 15.87 9.79 15.50
C VAL A 195 15.18 8.52 14.98
N LEU A 196 14.56 8.64 13.81
CA LEU A 196 14.02 7.52 13.06
C LEU A 196 15.14 6.82 12.28
N LEU A 197 15.49 5.60 12.69
CA LEU A 197 16.50 4.79 11.98
C LEU A 197 15.97 4.17 10.69
N ILE A 198 14.65 3.97 10.62
CA ILE A 198 13.97 3.36 9.46
C ILE A 198 13.08 4.44 8.83
N PRO A 199 13.13 4.62 7.50
CA PRO A 199 12.23 5.52 6.80
C PRO A 199 10.76 5.16 7.07
N ARG A 200 9.93 6.17 7.29
CA ARG A 200 8.49 5.97 7.43
C ARG A 200 7.90 5.57 6.08
N LEU A 201 7.28 4.40 6.02
CA LEU A 201 6.51 3.92 4.88
C LEU A 201 5.02 4.06 5.17
N ASN A 202 4.30 4.74 4.28
CA ASN A 202 2.83 4.73 4.29
C ASN A 202 2.29 4.25 2.95
N PHE A 203 1.23 3.47 3.03
CA PHE A 203 0.45 3.01 1.89
C PHE A 203 -0.77 3.91 1.69
N ILE A 204 -1.03 4.31 0.45
CA ILE A 204 -2.24 5.05 0.08
C ILE A 204 -3.23 4.05 -0.50
N THR A 205 -4.19 3.60 0.31
CA THR A 205 -5.14 2.53 -0.04
C THR A 205 -6.51 2.81 0.56
N TRP A 206 -7.59 2.47 -0.17
CA TRP A 206 -8.98 2.52 0.33
C TRP A 206 -9.36 3.86 1.00
N GLY A 207 -8.97 4.97 0.36
CA GLY A 207 -9.24 6.32 0.85
C GLY A 207 -8.52 6.72 2.14
N LYS A 208 -7.46 6.00 2.55
CA LYS A 208 -6.61 6.33 3.70
C LYS A 208 -5.12 6.22 3.42
N ILE A 209 -4.34 6.97 4.19
CA ILE A 209 -2.88 6.86 4.27
C ILE A 209 -2.56 6.04 5.51
N VAL A 210 -1.92 4.88 5.33
CA VAL A 210 -1.82 3.87 6.38
C VAL A 210 -0.41 3.31 6.47
N ASN A 211 0.17 3.34 7.65
CA ASN A 211 1.45 2.70 7.98
C ASN A 211 1.26 1.31 8.62
N PHE A 212 0.16 1.17 9.35
CA PHE A 212 -0.14 0.07 10.26
C PHE A 212 -1.56 -0.45 10.02
N PRO A 213 -1.84 -1.77 10.12
CA PRO A 213 -3.17 -2.32 9.89
C PRO A 213 -4.16 -1.92 11.01
N GLU A 214 -4.67 -0.70 10.93
CA GLU A 214 -5.69 -0.20 11.84
C GLU A 214 -7.06 -0.85 11.57
N LEU A 215 -7.86 -1.03 12.63
CA LEU A 215 -9.28 -1.42 12.50
C LEU A 215 -10.07 -0.44 11.64
N SER A 216 -9.62 0.81 11.63
CA SER A 216 -10.19 1.89 10.82
C SER A 216 -10.02 1.62 9.31
N LEU A 217 -8.96 0.93 8.89
CA LEU A 217 -8.73 0.51 7.51
C LEU A 217 -9.64 -0.67 7.16
N LEU A 218 -9.76 -1.66 8.04
CA LEU A 218 -10.64 -2.81 7.80
C LEU A 218 -12.10 -2.37 7.61
N LYS A 219 -12.55 -1.38 8.38
CA LYS A 219 -13.87 -0.75 8.19
C LYS A 219 -14.00 -0.11 6.80
N ASN A 220 -12.97 0.58 6.33
CA ASN A 220 -12.97 1.20 5.00
C ASN A 220 -13.03 0.16 3.90
N ILE A 221 -12.24 -0.91 3.99
CA ILE A 221 -12.25 -2.01 3.02
C ILE A 221 -13.64 -2.66 2.92
N LEU A 222 -14.37 -2.76 4.03
CA LEU A 222 -15.70 -3.37 4.05
C LEU A 222 -16.80 -2.42 3.54
N MET A 223 -16.66 -1.11 3.76
CA MET A 223 -17.74 -0.14 3.56
C MET A 223 -17.58 0.74 2.33
N LEU A 224 -16.35 1.00 1.88
CA LEU A 224 -16.07 1.84 0.72
C LEU A 224 -15.88 0.99 -0.52
N ASP A 225 -16.08 1.60 -1.68
CA ASP A 225 -15.72 1.00 -2.95
C ASP A 225 -14.19 0.99 -3.12
N GLU A 226 -13.69 0.03 -3.88
CA GLU A 226 -12.28 -0.14 -4.21
C GLU A 226 -11.71 1.08 -4.97
N ASN A 227 -12.58 1.91 -5.56
CA ASN A 227 -12.24 3.18 -6.21
C ASN A 227 -12.06 4.36 -5.23
N ALA A 228 -12.14 4.13 -3.92
CA ALA A 228 -11.93 5.15 -2.91
C ALA A 228 -10.49 5.69 -2.96
N PHE A 229 -10.35 6.99 -3.15
CA PHE A 229 -9.07 7.69 -3.23
C PHE A 229 -8.94 8.71 -2.09
N VAL A 230 -7.71 9.07 -1.76
CA VAL A 230 -7.41 10.14 -0.79
C VAL A 230 -7.37 11.47 -1.53
N VAL A 231 -8.05 12.49 -0.99
CA VAL A 231 -8.06 13.86 -1.54
C VAL A 231 -6.67 14.50 -1.41
N PRO A 232 -6.20 15.31 -2.39
CA PRO A 232 -4.86 15.91 -2.36
C PRO A 232 -4.54 16.73 -1.11
N THR A 233 -5.54 17.44 -0.56
CA THR A 233 -5.41 18.24 0.67
C THR A 233 -5.01 17.39 1.86
N LYS A 234 -5.66 16.24 2.05
CA LYS A 234 -5.32 15.29 3.13
C LYS A 234 -3.90 14.73 3.00
N ILE A 235 -3.40 14.55 1.77
CA ILE A 235 -2.02 14.10 1.55
C ILE A 235 -1.05 15.23 1.91
N LYS A 236 -1.37 16.48 1.55
CA LYS A 236 -0.61 17.68 1.90
C LYS A 236 -0.53 17.83 3.43
N ASP A 237 -1.67 17.83 4.11
CA ASP A 237 -1.77 17.97 5.58
C ASP A 237 -0.97 16.88 6.30
N HIS A 238 -1.07 15.64 5.80
CA HIS A 238 -0.31 14.53 6.36
C HIS A 238 1.20 14.70 6.17
N LEU A 239 1.65 15.19 5.00
CA LEU A 239 3.06 15.46 4.75
C LEU A 239 3.59 16.64 5.57
N THR A 240 2.79 17.69 5.79
CA THR A 240 3.15 18.83 6.63
C THR A 240 3.29 18.44 8.10
N ASP A 241 2.41 17.56 8.59
CA ASP A 241 2.41 17.14 10.00
C ASP A 241 3.53 16.13 10.32
N THR A 242 3.82 15.23 9.39
CA THR A 242 4.71 14.08 9.62
C THR A 242 6.11 14.23 9.04
N GLY A 243 6.31 15.14 8.09
CA GLY A 243 7.56 15.39 7.39
C GLY A 243 7.79 14.45 6.20
N ASN A 244 9.06 14.34 5.77
CA ASN A 244 9.44 13.51 4.63
C ASN A 244 9.22 12.02 4.89
N GLN A 245 8.66 11.33 3.90
CA GLN A 245 8.29 9.91 4.03
C GLN A 245 8.18 9.20 2.67
N VAL A 246 8.19 7.88 2.71
CA VAL A 246 8.00 7.04 1.52
C VAL A 246 6.51 6.71 1.39
N LEU A 247 5.92 7.05 0.25
CA LEU A 247 4.51 6.79 -0.06
C LEU A 247 4.44 5.66 -1.08
N ALA A 248 3.77 4.55 -0.75
CA ALA A 248 3.53 3.44 -1.67
C ALA A 248 2.07 3.44 -2.13
N ILE A 249 1.87 3.27 -3.44
CA ILE A 249 0.54 3.17 -4.06
C ILE A 249 0.47 1.86 -4.84
N PHE A 250 -0.65 1.18 -4.68
CA PHE A 250 -1.06 0.06 -5.52
C PHE A 250 -2.19 0.54 -6.44
N PRO A 251 -1.92 0.83 -7.73
CA PRO A 251 -3.00 1.16 -8.66
C PRO A 251 -3.94 -0.03 -8.87
N GLU A 252 -3.44 -1.26 -8.71
CA GLU A 252 -4.25 -2.46 -8.60
C GLU A 252 -4.67 -2.65 -7.14
N VAL A 253 -5.85 -2.17 -6.77
CA VAL A 253 -6.31 -2.28 -5.36
C VAL A 253 -6.62 -3.73 -4.96
N ASN A 254 -6.96 -4.57 -5.94
CA ASN A 254 -7.27 -5.97 -5.73
C ASN A 254 -6.08 -6.86 -6.02
N ILE A 255 -6.02 -7.99 -5.33
CA ILE A 255 -5.05 -9.03 -5.64
C ILE A 255 -5.53 -9.77 -6.90
N MET A 256 -4.62 -9.98 -7.85
CA MET A 256 -4.91 -10.76 -9.04
C MET A 256 -5.29 -12.20 -8.67
N THR A 257 -6.56 -12.55 -8.90
CA THR A 257 -7.07 -13.93 -8.82
C THR A 257 -7.44 -14.44 -10.20
N THR A 258 -7.50 -15.76 -10.37
CA THR A 258 -7.90 -16.39 -11.64
C THR A 258 -9.29 -15.94 -12.07
N GLU A 259 -10.24 -15.88 -11.13
CA GLU A 259 -11.61 -15.41 -11.38
C GLU A 259 -11.63 -13.97 -11.88
N LEU A 260 -10.94 -13.06 -11.18
CA LEU A 260 -10.91 -11.65 -11.55
C LEU A 260 -10.20 -11.44 -12.90
N SER A 261 -9.15 -12.21 -13.16
CA SER A 261 -8.43 -12.17 -14.44
C SER A 261 -9.33 -12.63 -15.61
N ILE A 262 -10.16 -13.65 -15.42
CA ILE A 262 -11.11 -14.13 -16.44
C ILE A 262 -12.18 -13.07 -16.70
N ILE A 263 -12.72 -12.47 -15.64
CA ILE A 263 -13.72 -11.40 -15.74
C ILE A 263 -13.14 -10.20 -16.49
N GLN A 264 -11.95 -9.73 -16.09
CA GLN A 264 -11.25 -8.64 -16.77
C GLN A 264 -11.03 -8.96 -18.24
N ARG A 265 -10.52 -10.15 -18.57
CA ARG A 265 -10.27 -10.57 -19.96
C ARG A 265 -11.54 -10.56 -20.80
N LYS A 266 -12.66 -11.04 -20.24
CA LYS A 266 -13.95 -11.01 -20.93
C LYS A 266 -14.38 -9.58 -21.22
N LEU A 267 -14.21 -8.66 -20.28
CA LEU A 267 -14.57 -7.26 -20.46
C LEU A 267 -13.65 -6.55 -21.46
N CYS A 268 -12.33 -6.78 -21.40
CA CYS A 268 -11.40 -6.26 -22.40
C CYS A 268 -11.65 -6.85 -23.81
N GLN A 269 -12.32 -8.00 -23.93
CA GLN A 269 -12.78 -8.53 -25.21
C GLN A 269 -14.05 -7.81 -25.69
N ASP A 270 -15.00 -7.56 -24.78
CA ASP A 270 -16.25 -6.87 -25.08
C ASP A 270 -16.02 -5.38 -25.45
N TYR A 271 -14.94 -4.77 -24.96
CA TYR A 271 -14.59 -3.37 -25.22
C TYR A 271 -13.23 -3.23 -25.95
N PRO A 272 -13.22 -3.04 -27.28
CA PRO A 272 -12.00 -3.06 -28.10
C PRO A 272 -11.05 -1.87 -27.87
N PHE A 273 -11.48 -0.83 -27.16
CA PHE A 273 -10.67 0.34 -26.85
C PHE A 273 -9.86 0.21 -25.56
N MET A 274 -10.02 -0.89 -24.80
CA MET A 274 -9.27 -1.14 -23.57
C MET A 274 -8.00 -1.93 -23.86
N ALA A 275 -6.90 -1.58 -23.21
CA ALA A 275 -5.72 -2.42 -23.19
C ALA A 275 -6.04 -3.79 -22.58
N LYS A 276 -5.46 -4.85 -23.18
CA LYS A 276 -5.57 -6.22 -22.68
C LYS A 276 -4.34 -6.51 -21.83
N PHE A 277 -4.56 -6.85 -20.57
CA PHE A 277 -3.53 -7.26 -19.64
C PHE A 277 -3.73 -8.73 -19.23
N TYR A 278 -2.64 -9.49 -19.15
CA TYR A 278 -2.67 -10.91 -18.86
C TYR A 278 -2.17 -11.26 -17.47
N ASN A 279 -1.19 -10.51 -16.96
CA ASN A 279 -0.44 -10.74 -15.71
C ASN A 279 -0.66 -9.63 -14.66
N VAL A 280 -1.33 -8.55 -15.05
CA VAL A 280 -1.67 -7.43 -14.17
C VAL A 280 -3.14 -7.06 -14.30
N LEU A 281 -3.68 -6.48 -13.23
CA LEU A 281 -5.02 -5.91 -13.28
C LEU A 281 -5.01 -4.50 -13.89
N TYR A 282 -6.16 -4.10 -14.41
CA TYR A 282 -6.32 -2.76 -14.95
C TYR A 282 -6.08 -1.71 -13.84
N PRO A 283 -5.20 -0.72 -14.04
CA PRO A 283 -4.84 0.21 -12.98
C PRO A 283 -5.94 1.21 -12.66
N ARG A 284 -6.07 1.58 -11.38
CA ARG A 284 -6.93 2.66 -10.92
C ARG A 284 -6.16 3.96 -10.84
N PHE A 285 -6.66 4.97 -11.57
CA PHE A 285 -5.91 6.20 -11.77
C PHE A 285 -6.10 7.25 -10.66
N LYS A 286 -7.26 7.27 -9.97
CA LYS A 286 -7.64 8.37 -9.07
C LYS A 286 -6.62 8.64 -7.96
N SER A 287 -6.15 7.59 -7.27
CA SER A 287 -5.15 7.72 -6.18
C SER A 287 -3.79 8.20 -6.69
N PHE A 288 -3.37 7.70 -7.87
CA PHE A 288 -2.14 8.14 -8.52
C PHE A 288 -2.22 9.62 -8.92
N ILE A 289 -3.29 10.01 -9.62
CA ILE A 289 -3.51 11.40 -10.05
C ILE A 289 -3.55 12.35 -8.85
N SER A 290 -4.28 11.98 -7.79
CA SER A 290 -4.38 12.78 -6.56
C SER A 290 -3.00 13.03 -5.95
N THR A 291 -2.15 12.01 -5.89
CA THR A 291 -0.81 12.11 -5.32
C THR A 291 0.11 12.98 -6.19
N ILE A 292 0.08 12.82 -7.52
CA ILE A 292 0.87 13.66 -8.44
C ILE A 292 0.42 15.12 -8.38
N ARG A 293 -0.88 15.40 -8.27
CA ARG A 293 -1.40 16.77 -8.08
C ARG A 293 -0.92 17.38 -6.77
N CYS A 294 -0.92 16.61 -5.67
CA CYS A 294 -0.36 17.06 -4.39
C CYS A 294 1.13 17.43 -4.54
N PHE A 295 1.92 16.60 -5.24
CA PHE A 295 3.33 16.90 -5.48
C PHE A 295 3.55 18.10 -6.41
N ALA A 296 2.69 18.29 -7.41
CA ALA A 296 2.73 19.46 -8.27
C ALA A 296 2.47 20.75 -7.49
N HIS A 297 1.49 20.72 -6.56
CA HIS A 297 1.21 21.83 -5.66
C HIS A 297 2.39 22.13 -4.73
N ILE A 298 2.98 21.12 -4.09
CA ILE A 298 4.14 21.31 -3.19
C ILE A 298 5.35 21.87 -3.95
N LYS A 299 5.55 21.49 -5.22
CA LYS A 299 6.62 22.04 -6.08
C LYS A 299 6.22 23.32 -6.85
N HIS A 300 5.03 23.87 -6.60
CA HIS A 300 4.49 25.07 -7.26
C HIS A 300 4.49 25.02 -8.81
N PHE A 301 4.17 23.87 -9.43
CA PHE A 301 4.00 23.79 -10.87
C PHE A 301 2.59 24.25 -11.29
N LYS A 302 2.51 25.17 -12.26
CA LYS A 302 1.25 25.54 -12.91
C LYS A 302 0.82 24.42 -13.87
N LEU A 303 -0.45 24.02 -13.79
CA LEU A 303 -1.06 23.08 -14.73
C LEU A 303 -1.11 23.71 -16.14
N ASN A 304 -0.81 22.93 -17.18
CA ASN A 304 -0.82 23.43 -18.56
C ASN A 304 -2.25 23.71 -19.04
N ASP A 305 -2.60 24.99 -19.22
CA ASP A 305 -3.98 25.45 -19.43
C ASP A 305 -4.42 25.55 -20.90
N ASN A 306 -4.01 24.60 -21.74
CA ASN A 306 -4.48 24.55 -23.14
C ASN A 306 -5.85 23.85 -23.20
N GLY A 307 -6.92 24.58 -22.83
CA GLY A 307 -8.25 24.05 -22.52
C GLY A 307 -9.36 24.23 -23.56
N GLN A 308 -9.27 25.14 -24.52
CA GLN A 308 -10.45 25.49 -25.34
C GLN A 308 -10.65 24.66 -26.63
N ILE A 309 -9.59 24.06 -27.18
CA ILE A 309 -9.68 23.37 -28.49
C ILE A 309 -10.07 21.88 -28.33
N LEU A 310 -9.64 21.25 -27.23
CA LEU A 310 -9.85 19.81 -26.99
C LEU A 310 -11.21 19.48 -26.38
N THR A 311 -11.82 20.42 -25.66
CA THR A 311 -13.19 20.28 -25.14
C THR A 311 -14.22 20.21 -26.27
N ASN A 312 -14.02 21.00 -27.33
CA ASN A 312 -14.86 20.94 -28.53
C ASN A 312 -14.74 19.61 -29.28
N ILE A 313 -13.53 19.03 -29.36
CA ILE A 313 -13.31 17.71 -29.96
C ILE A 313 -13.95 16.60 -29.09
N ARG A 314 -13.98 16.77 -27.75
CA ARG A 314 -14.63 15.86 -26.79
C ARG A 314 -16.15 15.79 -26.97
N ILE A 315 -16.81 16.91 -27.24
CA ILE A 315 -18.26 16.95 -27.52
C ILE A 315 -18.57 16.18 -28.80
N ILE A 316 -17.75 16.36 -29.84
CA ILE A 316 -17.94 15.71 -31.14
C ILE A 316 -17.72 14.19 -31.05
N PHE A 317 -16.67 13.74 -30.34
CA PHE A 317 -16.37 12.32 -30.21
C PHE A 317 -17.39 11.58 -29.32
N ASN A 318 -17.87 12.22 -28.25
CA ASN A 318 -18.90 11.66 -27.38
C ASN A 318 -20.25 11.50 -28.10
N ASN A 319 -20.58 12.43 -29.01
CA ASN A 319 -21.77 12.30 -29.86
C ASN A 319 -21.64 11.14 -30.86
N GLY A 320 -20.42 10.85 -31.34
CA GLY A 320 -20.14 9.68 -32.17
C GLY A 320 -20.27 8.36 -31.41
N VAL A 321 -19.72 8.27 -30.21
CA VAL A 321 -19.77 7.06 -29.36
C VAL A 321 -21.20 6.76 -28.90
N ASN A 322 -21.99 7.78 -28.53
CA ASN A 322 -23.40 7.61 -28.20
C ASN A 322 -24.22 7.01 -29.36
N LYS A 323 -23.88 7.36 -30.61
CA LYS A 323 -24.51 6.80 -31.82
C LYS A 323 -24.15 5.33 -32.06
N PHE A 324 -23.00 4.88 -31.59
CA PHE A 324 -22.58 3.46 -31.63
C PHE A 324 -23.18 2.66 -30.47
N ILE A 325 -23.22 3.22 -29.26
CA ILE A 325 -23.86 2.60 -28.10
C ILE A 325 -25.36 2.45 -28.31
N SER A 326 -26.03 3.46 -28.90
CA SER A 326 -27.46 3.37 -29.22
C SER A 326 -27.75 2.31 -30.30
N LYS A 327 -26.82 2.09 -31.25
CA LYS A 327 -26.92 1.03 -32.26
C LYS A 327 -26.65 -0.36 -31.68
N ALA A 328 -25.73 -0.49 -30.74
CA ALA A 328 -25.47 -1.75 -30.03
C ALA A 328 -26.61 -2.12 -29.08
N ALA A 329 -27.21 -1.13 -28.39
CA ALA A 329 -28.34 -1.32 -27.48
C ALA A 329 -29.63 -1.77 -28.19
N GLN A 330 -29.78 -1.51 -29.49
CA GLN A 330 -30.90 -2.03 -30.28
C GLN A 330 -30.81 -3.55 -30.53
N HIS A 331 -29.64 -4.17 -30.34
CA HIS A 331 -29.42 -5.59 -30.66
C HIS A 331 -29.41 -6.53 -29.45
N SER A 332 -29.39 -6.02 -28.22
CA SER A 332 -29.36 -6.83 -27.00
C SER A 332 -30.43 -6.38 -26.00
N GLN A 333 -31.40 -7.25 -25.70
CA GLN A 333 -32.35 -7.11 -24.58
C GLN A 333 -31.65 -7.34 -23.23
N CYS A 334 -30.62 -6.55 -22.93
CA CYS A 334 -29.99 -6.48 -21.61
C CYS A 334 -30.09 -5.03 -21.13
N THR A 335 -30.59 -4.83 -19.91
CA THR A 335 -30.83 -3.50 -19.37
C THR A 335 -29.53 -2.71 -19.29
N VAL A 336 -29.52 -1.54 -19.95
CA VAL A 336 -28.38 -0.62 -20.08
C VAL A 336 -27.75 -0.30 -18.72
N ASP A 337 -28.53 -0.30 -17.65
CA ASP A 337 -28.06 -0.01 -16.29
C ASP A 337 -27.21 -1.15 -15.69
N LYS A 338 -27.45 -2.41 -16.08
CA LYS A 338 -26.60 -3.54 -15.65
C LYS A 338 -25.22 -3.50 -16.32
N GLN A 339 -25.18 -3.14 -17.61
CA GLN A 339 -23.92 -3.00 -18.33
C GLN A 339 -23.13 -1.77 -17.86
N LYS A 340 -23.82 -0.65 -17.56
CA LYS A 340 -23.20 0.54 -16.96
C LYS A 340 -22.64 0.26 -15.56
N ALA A 341 -23.38 -0.48 -14.72
CA ALA A 341 -22.90 -0.87 -13.39
C ALA A 341 -21.71 -1.85 -13.46
N GLN A 342 -21.70 -2.77 -14.42
CA GLN A 342 -20.56 -3.68 -14.65
C GLN A 342 -19.33 -2.94 -15.19
N ALA A 343 -19.50 -1.95 -16.06
CA ALA A 343 -18.41 -1.13 -16.57
C ALA A 343 -17.87 -0.15 -15.50
N SER A 344 -18.73 0.43 -14.66
CA SER A 344 -18.30 1.34 -13.58
C SER A 344 -17.62 0.60 -12.42
N MET A 345 -18.04 -0.63 -12.11
CA MET A 345 -17.40 -1.47 -11.10
C MET A 345 -15.97 -1.90 -11.49
N ILE A 346 -15.64 -1.96 -12.79
CA ILE A 346 -14.41 -2.64 -13.25
C ILE A 346 -13.43 -1.68 -13.93
N VAL A 347 -13.90 -0.58 -14.52
CA VAL A 347 -13.04 0.29 -15.36
C VAL A 347 -12.78 1.65 -14.69
N GLY A 348 -13.37 1.94 -13.53
CA GLY A 348 -13.28 3.27 -12.93
C GLY A 348 -13.79 4.39 -13.85
N VAL A 349 -14.50 4.04 -14.93
CA VAL A 349 -15.21 4.97 -15.80
C VAL A 349 -16.43 5.42 -15.00
N PRO A 350 -16.47 6.67 -14.51
CA PRO A 350 -17.62 7.13 -13.75
C PRO A 350 -18.87 7.08 -14.63
N PRO A 351 -20.06 6.87 -14.05
CA PRO A 351 -21.29 7.22 -14.75
C PRO A 351 -21.19 8.68 -15.23
N MET A 352 -21.78 8.97 -16.39
CA MET A 352 -21.63 10.20 -17.21
C MET A 352 -21.78 11.56 -16.49
N ASN A 353 -22.15 11.57 -15.21
CA ASN A 353 -22.34 12.77 -14.39
C ASN A 353 -21.30 12.94 -13.24
N ASP A 354 -20.42 11.97 -12.98
CA ASP A 354 -19.50 11.98 -11.84
C ASP A 354 -18.05 12.33 -12.23
N TYR A 355 -17.87 13.18 -13.24
CA TYR A 355 -16.65 13.99 -13.31
C TYR A 355 -16.78 15.10 -12.26
N GLU A 356 -16.84 14.72 -10.98
CA GLU A 356 -16.38 15.62 -9.93
C GLU A 356 -14.91 15.87 -10.27
N ASP A 357 -14.63 17.07 -10.78
CA ASP A 357 -13.28 17.61 -10.78
C ASP A 357 -12.72 17.34 -9.39
N ILE A 358 -11.69 16.50 -9.29
CA ILE A 358 -10.96 16.30 -8.02
C ILE A 358 -10.69 17.71 -7.53
N PRO A 359 -11.22 18.10 -6.35
CA PRO A 359 -11.27 19.49 -5.94
C PRO A 359 -9.87 20.05 -6.11
N GLU A 360 -9.76 21.02 -7.01
CA GLU A 360 -8.52 21.75 -7.19
C GLU A 360 -8.19 22.35 -5.84
N ILE A 361 -6.93 22.24 -5.43
CA ILE A 361 -6.48 22.96 -4.24
C ILE A 361 -6.63 24.42 -4.65
N GLU A 362 -7.60 25.13 -4.09
CA GLU A 362 -7.71 26.57 -4.29
C GLU A 362 -6.39 27.18 -3.85
N ASP A 363 -5.72 27.86 -4.79
CA ASP A 363 -4.53 28.65 -4.50
C ASP A 363 -4.95 29.77 -3.54
N ASP A 364 -4.82 29.53 -2.24
CA ASP A 364 -4.99 30.59 -1.26
C ASP A 364 -3.81 31.56 -1.44
N ASN A 365 -4.14 32.82 -1.71
CA ASN A 365 -3.20 33.84 -2.18
C ASN A 365 -1.97 33.96 -1.25
N GLY A 366 -0.83 33.44 -1.71
CA GLY A 366 0.50 34.01 -1.48
C GLY A 366 1.10 34.05 -0.07
N ASN A 367 0.55 33.36 0.94
CA ASN A 367 1.05 33.47 2.32
C ASN A 367 1.17 32.14 3.10
N GLU A 368 1.24 30.98 2.43
CA GLU A 368 1.60 29.74 3.15
C GLU A 368 3.12 29.67 3.37
N PRO A 369 3.59 29.37 4.60
CA PRO A 369 5.02 29.19 4.87
C PRO A 369 5.57 28.04 4.00
N PRO A 370 6.84 28.12 3.58
CA PRO A 370 7.45 27.09 2.75
C PRO A 370 7.34 25.74 3.45
N ILE A 371 6.66 24.80 2.79
CA ILE A 371 6.45 23.46 3.30
C ILE A 371 7.85 22.80 3.48
N PRO A 372 8.21 22.28 4.66
CA PRO A 372 9.54 21.72 4.93
C PRO A 372 9.81 20.37 4.24
N VAL A 373 8.99 20.00 3.26
CA VAL A 373 8.97 18.68 2.63
C VAL A 373 9.73 18.73 1.30
N LYS A 374 10.80 17.95 1.20
CA LYS A 374 11.61 17.80 -0.02
C LYS A 374 11.13 16.59 -0.79
N ILE A 375 10.60 16.81 -2.00
CA ILE A 375 10.13 15.73 -2.87
C ILE A 375 11.24 15.28 -3.81
N ASN A 376 11.45 13.96 -3.86
CA ASN A 376 12.42 13.31 -4.73
C ASN A 376 12.22 13.72 -6.22
N GLN A 377 13.30 13.79 -6.98
CA GLN A 377 13.23 14.03 -8.43
C GLN A 377 12.66 12.83 -9.17
N HIS A 378 12.81 11.64 -8.58
CA HIS A 378 12.39 10.37 -9.15
C HIS A 378 11.33 9.71 -8.27
N PHE A 379 10.49 8.91 -8.90
CA PHE A 379 9.68 7.91 -8.23
C PHE A 379 10.04 6.53 -8.79
N TYR A 380 9.74 5.48 -8.04
CA TYR A 380 10.16 4.13 -8.37
C TYR A 380 8.96 3.26 -8.69
N ASP A 381 9.10 2.46 -9.73
CA ASP A 381 8.10 1.53 -10.19
C ASP A 381 8.57 0.09 -9.95
N LEU A 382 7.88 -0.59 -9.04
CA LEU A 382 8.17 -1.94 -8.58
C LEU A 382 7.30 -2.94 -9.35
N THR A 383 7.94 -3.96 -9.90
CA THR A 383 7.27 -5.14 -10.45
C THR A 383 7.66 -6.33 -9.60
N ILE A 384 6.68 -6.87 -8.88
CA ILE A 384 6.84 -7.97 -7.93
C ILE A 384 6.15 -9.21 -8.49
N VAL A 385 6.89 -10.31 -8.53
CA VAL A 385 6.40 -11.60 -9.00
C VAL A 385 6.85 -12.70 -8.05
N TYR A 386 5.92 -13.59 -7.69
CA TYR A 386 6.21 -14.75 -6.85
C TYR A 386 6.18 -16.03 -7.68
N TYR A 387 7.20 -16.86 -7.46
CA TYR A 387 7.39 -18.15 -8.11
C TYR A 387 7.62 -19.26 -7.10
N LYS A 388 7.25 -20.48 -7.48
CA LYS A 388 7.56 -21.70 -6.73
C LYS A 388 8.00 -22.79 -7.72
N PRO A 389 9.18 -23.42 -7.52
CA PRO A 389 9.60 -24.52 -8.37
C PRO A 389 8.69 -25.73 -8.17
N LYS A 390 8.08 -26.20 -9.25
CA LYS A 390 7.25 -27.40 -9.29
C LYS A 390 7.88 -28.41 -10.24
N TYR A 391 7.97 -29.65 -9.78
CA TYR A 391 8.39 -30.74 -10.64
C TYR A 391 7.21 -31.17 -11.50
N THR A 392 7.35 -31.01 -12.81
CA THR A 392 6.35 -31.44 -13.78
C THR A 392 6.92 -32.59 -14.58
N LYS A 393 6.21 -33.73 -14.60
CA LYS A 393 6.53 -34.87 -15.47
C LYS A 393 6.10 -34.64 -16.93
N SER A 394 5.47 -33.50 -17.21
CA SER A 394 4.91 -33.17 -18.52
C SER A 394 4.98 -31.67 -18.78
N GLY A 395 6.21 -31.14 -18.87
CA GLY A 395 6.43 -29.79 -19.39
C GLY A 395 6.31 -29.79 -20.92
N HIS A 396 5.59 -28.82 -21.48
CA HIS A 396 5.52 -28.60 -22.93
C HIS A 396 6.55 -27.54 -23.32
N ASP A 397 7.47 -27.89 -24.22
CA ASP A 397 8.44 -26.95 -24.77
C ASP A 397 7.79 -26.18 -25.93
N HIS A 398 7.22 -25.00 -25.64
CA HIS A 398 6.50 -24.19 -26.63
C HIS A 398 7.42 -23.56 -27.70
N ILE A 399 8.74 -23.73 -27.59
CA ILE A 399 9.72 -23.01 -28.42
C ILE A 399 10.17 -23.83 -29.64
N ASN A 400 10.24 -25.15 -29.52
CA ASN A 400 10.78 -26.01 -30.59
C ASN A 400 9.69 -26.71 -31.43
N GLY A 401 8.40 -26.48 -31.14
CA GLY A 401 7.29 -27.16 -31.82
C GLY A 401 7.29 -28.68 -31.62
N GLN A 402 8.15 -29.21 -30.76
CA GLN A 402 8.17 -30.60 -30.36
C GLN A 402 7.29 -30.76 -29.12
N LEU A 403 6.17 -31.46 -29.26
CA LEU A 403 5.30 -31.92 -28.17
C LEU A 403 5.98 -33.00 -27.29
N GLY A 404 7.31 -32.94 -27.15
CA GLY A 404 8.08 -33.80 -26.27
C GLY A 404 7.77 -33.47 -24.83
N VAL A 405 7.22 -34.45 -24.12
CA VAL A 405 6.97 -34.39 -22.69
C VAL A 405 8.33 -34.53 -21.99
N HIS A 406 8.85 -33.45 -21.42
CA HIS A 406 10.10 -33.48 -20.65
C HIS A 406 9.81 -33.49 -19.14
N GLU A 407 10.58 -34.31 -18.41
CA GLU A 407 10.61 -34.25 -16.94
C GLU A 407 11.57 -33.14 -16.50
N GLY A 408 11.10 -32.20 -15.69
CA GLY A 408 11.92 -31.08 -15.25
C GLY A 408 11.26 -30.22 -14.18
N TYR A 409 12.02 -29.23 -13.68
CA TYR A 409 11.50 -28.20 -12.78
C TYR A 409 11.01 -27.00 -13.59
N GLN A 410 9.75 -26.63 -13.37
CA GLN A 410 9.16 -25.42 -13.92
C GLN A 410 8.88 -24.45 -12.76
N LEU A 411 9.20 -23.16 -12.93
CA LEU A 411 8.75 -22.16 -11.97
C LEU A 411 7.28 -21.84 -12.25
N GLU A 412 6.41 -22.17 -11.29
CA GLU A 412 5.00 -21.82 -11.36
C GLU A 412 4.77 -20.49 -10.66
N GLN A 413 4.00 -19.63 -11.31
CA GLN A 413 3.54 -18.38 -10.76
C GLN A 413 2.58 -18.65 -9.58
N ILE A 414 2.88 -18.12 -8.39
CA ILE A 414 2.05 -18.33 -7.19
C ILE A 414 1.59 -17.02 -6.56
N ASN A 415 0.58 -17.11 -5.70
CA ASN A 415 0.19 -16.08 -4.74
C ASN A 415 0.41 -16.64 -3.34
N PRO A 416 1.58 -16.39 -2.71
CA PRO A 416 1.89 -17.00 -1.43
C PRO A 416 0.95 -16.51 -0.34
N SER A 417 0.58 -17.41 0.57
CA SER A 417 -0.20 -17.08 1.74
C SER A 417 0.65 -16.42 2.83
N VAL A 418 0.02 -15.63 3.69
CA VAL A 418 0.70 -15.02 4.86
C VAL A 418 1.28 -16.11 5.78
N PHE A 419 0.57 -17.22 5.94
CA PHE A 419 1.02 -18.32 6.80
C PHE A 419 2.27 -19.01 6.23
N GLU A 420 2.34 -19.25 4.91
CA GLU A 420 3.55 -19.78 4.27
C GLU A 420 4.75 -18.84 4.48
N MET A 421 4.53 -17.53 4.36
CA MET A 421 5.58 -16.54 4.62
C MET A 421 5.99 -16.48 6.09
N LEU A 422 5.08 -16.74 7.04
CA LEU A 422 5.37 -16.78 8.47
C LEU A 422 6.00 -18.09 8.94
N GLN A 423 6.17 -19.08 8.07
CA GLN A 423 6.74 -20.36 8.45
C GLN A 423 8.19 -20.20 8.97
N PRO A 424 8.57 -20.88 10.06
CA PRO A 424 9.97 -20.89 10.50
C PRO A 424 10.83 -21.70 9.54
N ASP A 425 12.06 -21.23 9.34
CA ASP A 425 13.11 -22.09 8.81
C ASP A 425 13.39 -23.20 9.82
N ARG A 426 13.30 -24.45 9.38
CA ARG A 426 13.92 -25.53 10.14
C ARG A 426 15.42 -25.50 9.85
N ASP A 427 16.25 -25.71 10.88
CA ASP A 427 17.66 -26.03 10.67
C ASP A 427 17.79 -27.35 9.91
N LEU A 428 17.86 -27.20 8.59
CA LEU A 428 17.96 -28.25 7.58
C LEU A 428 19.29 -29.04 7.63
N SER A 429 20.06 -28.91 8.70
CA SER A 429 21.33 -29.62 8.90
C SER A 429 21.16 -31.00 9.53
N ARG A 430 20.02 -31.29 10.17
CA ARG A 430 19.84 -32.54 10.95
C ARG A 430 18.76 -33.51 10.45
N TYR A 431 17.89 -33.10 9.53
CA TYR A 431 16.84 -33.97 9.00
C TYR A 431 16.71 -33.85 7.47
N ASP A 432 17.20 -34.90 6.81
CA ASP A 432 16.76 -35.50 5.54
C ASP A 432 16.68 -34.59 4.29
N GLU A 433 17.56 -34.83 3.30
CA GLU A 433 17.48 -34.23 1.95
C GLU A 433 16.11 -34.43 1.29
N LYS A 434 15.39 -35.48 1.72
CA LYS A 434 14.01 -35.77 1.36
C LYS A 434 13.01 -34.65 1.73
N TYR A 435 13.29 -33.88 2.78
CA TYR A 435 12.46 -32.75 3.21
C TYR A 435 12.76 -31.47 2.42
N LYS A 436 14.01 -31.25 1.97
CA LYS A 436 14.33 -30.16 1.03
C LYS A 436 13.64 -30.36 -0.32
N ARG A 437 13.55 -31.61 -0.80
CA ARG A 437 12.81 -31.95 -2.02
C ARG A 437 11.28 -31.83 -1.87
N SER A 438 10.74 -31.88 -0.64
CA SER A 438 9.29 -31.88 -0.41
C SER A 438 8.69 -30.48 -0.31
N ARG A 439 9.50 -29.44 -0.04
CA ARG A 439 9.06 -28.05 0.08
C ARG A 439 10.03 -27.09 -0.61
N PRO A 440 9.78 -26.79 -1.90
CA PRO A 440 10.58 -25.83 -2.64
C PRO A 440 10.48 -24.41 -2.03
N PRO A 441 11.54 -23.60 -2.09
CA PRO A 441 11.50 -22.22 -1.60
C PRO A 441 10.58 -21.35 -2.46
N ILE A 442 10.02 -20.31 -1.84
CA ILE A 442 9.31 -19.24 -2.54
C ILE A 442 10.36 -18.30 -3.11
N ILE A 443 10.34 -18.11 -4.42
CA ILE A 443 11.23 -17.22 -5.14
C ILE A 443 10.47 -15.93 -5.40
N ILE A 444 10.97 -14.81 -4.88
CA ILE A 444 10.42 -13.48 -5.10
C ILE A 444 11.32 -12.75 -6.07
N MET A 445 10.82 -12.46 -7.26
CA MET A 445 11.52 -11.66 -8.26
C MET A 445 11.02 -10.22 -8.20
N ILE A 446 11.96 -9.29 -8.08
CA ILE A 446 11.69 -7.87 -7.98
C ILE A 446 12.45 -7.15 -9.10
N HIS A 447 11.72 -6.34 -9.84
CA HIS A 447 12.29 -5.40 -10.80
C HIS A 447 11.92 -3.97 -10.40
N ILE A 448 12.91 -3.10 -10.35
CA ILE A 448 12.79 -1.71 -9.92
C ILE A 448 13.15 -0.83 -11.12
N LYS A 449 12.23 0.02 -11.55
CA LYS A 449 12.49 1.06 -12.55
C LYS A 449 12.40 2.45 -11.94
N LYS A 450 13.37 3.30 -12.27
CA LYS A 450 13.41 4.71 -11.88
C LYS A 450 12.75 5.57 -12.96
N HIS A 451 11.86 6.46 -12.55
CA HIS A 451 11.18 7.39 -13.45
C HIS A 451 11.29 8.83 -12.95
N GLN A 452 11.49 9.76 -13.88
CA GLN A 452 11.53 11.19 -13.57
C GLN A 452 10.12 11.69 -13.23
N LEU A 453 10.00 12.44 -12.13
CA LEU A 453 8.75 13.02 -11.69
C LEU A 453 8.39 14.29 -12.48
N ALA A 454 9.39 15.08 -12.89
CA ALA A 454 9.20 16.40 -13.50
C ALA A 454 8.22 16.44 -14.69
N PRO A 455 8.24 15.48 -15.66
CA PRO A 455 7.31 15.48 -16.78
C PRO A 455 5.84 15.23 -16.38
N LEU A 456 5.60 14.61 -15.22
CA LEU A 456 4.26 14.23 -14.76
C LEU A 456 3.56 15.35 -13.97
N LEU A 457 4.33 16.23 -13.33
CA LEU A 457 3.78 17.31 -12.50
C LEU A 457 2.84 18.27 -13.25
N PRO A 458 3.15 18.75 -14.48
CA PRO A 458 2.25 19.62 -15.23
C PRO A 458 1.17 18.86 -16.01
N ALA A 459 1.17 17.52 -15.99
CA ALA A 459 0.31 16.71 -16.85
C ALA A 459 -1.15 16.67 -16.36
N LYS A 460 -2.10 16.75 -17.29
CA LYS A 460 -3.55 16.63 -16.99
C LYS A 460 -3.91 15.19 -16.64
N GLY A 461 -5.05 15.01 -15.95
CA GLY A 461 -5.59 13.71 -15.55
C GLY A 461 -5.54 12.65 -16.65
N ARG A 462 -6.11 12.91 -17.83
CA ARG A 462 -6.09 11.95 -18.96
C ARG A 462 -4.69 11.61 -19.48
N SER A 463 -3.74 12.55 -19.39
CA SER A 463 -2.35 12.29 -19.77
C SER A 463 -1.67 11.39 -18.75
N LEU A 464 -1.95 11.61 -17.46
CA LEU A 464 -1.49 10.76 -16.37
C LEU A 464 -2.11 9.35 -16.45
N GLU A 465 -3.39 9.24 -16.81
CA GLU A 465 -4.08 7.97 -17.05
C GLU A 465 -3.40 7.18 -18.17
N LYS A 466 -3.22 7.80 -19.34
CA LYS A 466 -2.54 7.17 -20.48
C LYS A 466 -1.10 6.79 -20.16
N TRP A 467 -0.40 7.64 -19.42
CA TRP A 467 0.97 7.35 -19.00
C TRP A 467 1.00 6.11 -18.09
N LEU A 468 0.09 6.04 -17.12
CA LEU A 468 0.00 4.89 -16.22
C LEU A 468 -0.40 3.61 -16.98
N GLU A 469 -1.37 3.70 -17.89
CA GLU A 469 -1.79 2.56 -18.73
C GLU A 469 -0.64 2.02 -19.60
N SER A 470 0.14 2.93 -20.22
CA SER A 470 1.34 2.55 -20.98
C SER A 470 2.38 1.85 -20.10
N LYS A 471 2.56 2.29 -18.85
CA LYS A 471 3.48 1.65 -17.91
C LYS A 471 3.00 0.28 -17.45
N TRP A 472 1.70 0.13 -17.23
CA TRP A 472 1.10 -1.17 -16.95
C TRP A 472 1.28 -2.15 -18.11
N TYR A 473 1.17 -1.68 -19.34
CA TYR A 473 1.45 -2.49 -20.52
C TYR A 473 2.92 -2.92 -20.62
N GLU A 474 3.87 -2.02 -20.32
CA GLU A 474 5.28 -2.38 -20.23
C GLU A 474 5.56 -3.40 -19.13
N LYS A 475 4.89 -3.31 -17.97
CA LYS A 475 5.00 -4.31 -16.90
C LYS A 475 4.46 -5.66 -17.30
N ASP A 476 3.28 -5.71 -17.92
CA ASP A 476 2.65 -6.96 -18.37
C ASP A 476 3.60 -7.75 -19.29
N LYS A 477 4.18 -7.06 -20.28
CA LYS A 477 5.19 -7.60 -21.20
C LYS A 477 6.48 -8.03 -20.51
N MET A 478 6.91 -7.29 -19.50
CA MET A 478 8.10 -7.64 -18.74
C MET A 478 7.87 -8.95 -17.98
N ILE A 479 6.71 -9.11 -17.35
CA ILE A 479 6.36 -10.35 -16.66
C ILE A 479 6.32 -11.51 -17.65
N ASP A 480 5.71 -11.32 -18.83
CA ASP A 480 5.75 -12.33 -19.90
C ASP A 480 7.19 -12.69 -20.29
N SER A 481 8.06 -11.70 -20.50
CA SER A 481 9.46 -11.94 -20.88
C SER A 481 10.27 -12.67 -19.80
N ILE A 482 9.95 -12.42 -18.52
CA ILE A 482 10.56 -13.13 -17.39
C ILE A 482 10.10 -14.58 -17.40
N GLU A 483 8.81 -14.83 -17.59
CA GLU A 483 8.25 -16.18 -17.68
C GLU A 483 8.82 -16.96 -18.87
N ASP A 484 8.93 -16.34 -20.04
CA ASP A 484 9.53 -16.94 -21.24
C ASP A 484 11.04 -17.18 -21.12
N GLY A 485 11.72 -16.40 -20.28
CA GLY A 485 13.15 -16.50 -20.00
C GLY A 485 13.50 -17.61 -19.00
N ILE A 486 12.59 -17.92 -18.07
CA ILE A 486 12.69 -19.01 -17.11
C ILE A 486 12.31 -20.33 -17.82
N ARG A 487 13.15 -20.78 -18.77
CA ARG A 487 12.94 -22.04 -19.47
C ARG A 487 13.43 -23.23 -18.65
N VAL A 488 12.65 -24.31 -18.68
CA VAL A 488 12.99 -25.62 -18.13
C VAL A 488 14.29 -26.11 -18.78
N ARG A 489 15.33 -26.37 -17.98
CA ARG A 489 16.50 -27.15 -18.40
C ARG A 489 16.45 -28.54 -17.79
#